data_AF-A0A961C5E5-F1
#
_entry.id   AF-A0A961C5E5-F1
#
_cell.length_a   1.000
_cell.length_b   1.000
_cell.length_c   1.000
_cell.angle_alpha   90.00
_cell.angle_beta   90.00
_cell.angle_gamma   90.00
#
_symmetry.space_group_name_H-M   'P 1'
#
loop_
_entity.id
_entity.type
_entity.pdbx_description
1 polymer ?
#
loop_
_entity_poly.entity_id
_entity_poly.type
_entity_poly.pdbx_seq_one_letter_code
_entity_poly.pdbx_strand_id
1 'polypeptide(L)'
;MLDMRRGTPSAKLFGDLLSMLRTVGTGQSMRQVGDRIGVRAATISQIEKGQRALKEPKIAMWADALDVSEVDLRELWMLSQGQIQLGDRRVFYTEQPDALDAEPLNDSIEYALEQRPDLRPLYLLAQRIATVLDRLVPEAGIRIRPDDHDEPPHVSEPGDAALTEAQKEENVEWADTYPLPVIERTRGGTPLNERRFEYEEGELVRVPPLRKQAAIVRRRGKSMGAPELVDLFHELTGPERERVRGYIDAIIDQRTAVQE
;
A
#
# COMPACT_ATOMS: atom_id res chain seq x y z
N MET A 1 11.65 -2.11 14.10
CA MET A 1 11.65 -1.83 12.64
C MET A 1 10.25 -2.11 12.12
N LEU A 2 9.55 -1.08 11.66
CA LEU A 2 8.30 -1.24 10.91
C LEU A 2 8.66 -1.89 9.57
N ASP A 3 7.94 -2.93 9.19
CA ASP A 3 8.24 -3.68 7.98
C ASP A 3 6.93 -4.06 7.29
N MET A 4 6.85 -3.72 6.00
CA MET A 4 5.66 -3.89 5.18
C MET A 4 5.17 -5.34 5.20
N ARG A 5 3.88 -5.55 5.44
CA ARG A 5 3.25 -6.87 5.52
C ARG A 5 2.60 -7.22 4.19
N ARG A 6 2.75 -8.48 3.74
CA ARG A 6 2.10 -8.97 2.52
C ARG A 6 0.58 -8.91 2.63
N GLY A 7 -0.11 -8.72 1.50
CA GLY A 7 -1.57 -8.71 1.44
C GLY A 7 -2.24 -7.57 2.21
N THR A 8 -1.51 -6.47 2.48
CA THR A 8 -2.05 -5.27 3.11
C THR A 8 -2.27 -4.16 2.09
N PRO A 9 -3.16 -3.17 2.37
CA PRO A 9 -3.31 -2.00 1.51
C PRO A 9 -1.98 -1.31 1.19
N SER A 10 -1.06 -1.25 2.14
CA SER A 10 0.29 -0.71 1.93
C SER A 10 1.13 -1.49 0.91
N ALA A 11 1.09 -2.82 0.96
CA ALA A 11 1.82 -3.65 0.00
C ALA A 11 1.21 -3.60 -1.39
N LYS A 12 -0.13 -3.50 -1.47
CA LYS A 12 -0.83 -3.33 -2.74
C LYS A 12 -0.52 -1.97 -3.36
N LEU A 13 -0.69 -0.88 -2.61
CA LEU A 13 -0.34 0.48 -3.07
C LEU A 13 1.10 0.55 -3.59
N PHE A 14 2.07 0.07 -2.82
CA PHE A 14 3.46 0.09 -3.26
C PHE A 14 3.72 -0.81 -4.48
N GLY A 15 3.04 -1.96 -4.55
CA GLY A 15 3.12 -2.85 -5.70
C GLY A 15 2.57 -2.22 -6.98
N ASP A 16 1.44 -1.53 -6.89
CA ASP A 16 0.83 -0.80 -8.00
C ASP A 16 1.74 0.36 -8.47
N LEU A 17 2.34 1.09 -7.53
CA LEU A 17 3.36 2.13 -7.83
C LEU A 17 4.61 1.55 -8.51
N LEU A 18 5.09 0.37 -8.07
CA LEU A 18 6.22 -0.31 -8.71
C LEU A 18 5.88 -0.76 -10.13
N SER A 19 4.66 -1.26 -10.34
CA SER A 19 4.17 -1.59 -11.69
C SER A 19 4.21 -0.34 -12.56
N MET A 20 3.70 0.79 -12.06
CA MET A 20 3.70 2.07 -12.77
C MET A 20 5.10 2.56 -13.13
N LEU A 21 6.05 2.53 -12.19
CA LEU A 21 7.45 2.88 -12.48
C LEU A 21 8.06 1.96 -13.55
N ARG A 22 7.74 0.67 -13.51
CA ARG A 22 8.26 -0.31 -14.47
C ARG A 22 7.72 -0.05 -15.88
N THR A 23 6.42 0.13 -16.03
CA THR A 23 5.73 0.28 -17.32
C THR A 23 5.89 1.67 -17.91
N VAL A 24 5.75 2.72 -17.09
CA VAL A 24 5.84 4.12 -17.54
C VAL A 24 7.28 4.59 -17.61
N GLY A 25 8.11 4.27 -16.62
CA GLY A 25 9.50 4.74 -16.56
C GLY A 25 10.40 4.05 -17.58
N THR A 26 10.52 2.72 -17.49
CA THR A 26 11.47 1.96 -18.32
C THR A 26 10.82 1.10 -19.40
N GLY A 27 9.49 0.90 -19.37
CA GLY A 27 8.78 -0.01 -20.26
C GLY A 27 9.20 -1.48 -20.13
N GLN A 28 9.88 -1.85 -19.03
CA GLN A 28 10.46 -3.18 -18.88
C GLN A 28 9.39 -4.24 -18.58
N SER A 29 9.58 -5.43 -19.13
CA SER A 29 8.81 -6.60 -18.71
C SER A 29 9.23 -7.08 -17.31
N MET A 30 8.33 -7.76 -16.61
CA MET A 30 8.63 -8.43 -15.33
C MET A 30 9.81 -9.39 -15.44
N ARG A 31 10.04 -9.99 -16.62
CA ARG A 31 11.18 -10.88 -16.86
C ARG A 31 12.50 -10.10 -16.84
N GLN A 32 12.57 -8.97 -17.53
CA GLN A 32 13.78 -8.14 -17.57
C GLN A 32 14.16 -7.63 -16.17
N VAL A 33 13.19 -7.13 -15.40
CA VAL A 33 13.41 -6.72 -14.00
C VAL A 33 13.83 -7.91 -13.14
N GLY A 34 13.16 -9.06 -13.31
CA GLY A 34 13.50 -10.30 -12.61
C GLY A 34 14.94 -10.76 -12.87
N ASP A 35 15.37 -10.73 -14.13
CA ASP A 35 16.72 -11.15 -14.54
C ASP A 35 17.80 -10.23 -13.94
N ARG A 36 17.55 -8.91 -13.85
CA ARG A 36 18.46 -7.94 -13.20
C ARG A 36 18.59 -8.19 -11.68
N ILE A 37 17.49 -8.54 -11.02
CA ILE A 37 17.42 -8.76 -9.57
C ILE A 37 17.81 -10.21 -9.19
N GLY A 38 17.88 -11.12 -10.16
CA GLY A 38 18.13 -12.54 -9.94
C GLY A 38 16.92 -13.29 -9.35
N VAL A 39 15.69 -12.90 -9.73
CA VAL A 39 14.44 -13.53 -9.31
C VAL A 39 13.54 -13.88 -10.50
N ARG A 40 12.62 -14.83 -10.32
CA ARG A 40 11.66 -15.20 -11.37
C ARG A 40 10.65 -14.08 -11.59
N ALA A 41 10.15 -13.91 -12.82
CA ALA A 41 9.08 -12.95 -13.15
C ALA A 41 7.83 -13.11 -12.25
N ALA A 42 7.50 -14.33 -11.83
CA ALA A 42 6.41 -14.57 -10.88
C ALA A 42 6.62 -13.87 -9.52
N THR A 43 7.87 -13.74 -9.08
CA THR A 43 8.19 -12.97 -7.86
C THR A 43 7.94 -11.48 -8.05
N ILE A 44 8.28 -10.93 -9.22
CA ILE A 44 7.97 -9.53 -9.57
C ILE A 44 6.46 -9.32 -9.57
N SER A 45 5.70 -10.20 -10.25
CA SER A 45 4.24 -10.14 -10.28
C SER A 45 3.61 -10.22 -8.89
N GLN A 46 4.10 -11.10 -8.02
CA GLN A 46 3.61 -11.20 -6.63
C GLN A 46 3.88 -9.93 -5.82
N ILE A 47 4.99 -9.24 -6.08
CA ILE A 47 5.33 -7.98 -5.40
C ILE A 47 4.45 -6.85 -5.93
N GLU A 48 4.31 -6.72 -7.26
CA GLU A 48 3.45 -5.72 -7.89
C GLU A 48 1.97 -5.90 -7.49
N LYS A 49 1.51 -7.14 -7.30
CA LYS A 49 0.14 -7.42 -6.80
C LYS A 49 -0.01 -7.27 -5.29
N GLY A 50 1.04 -6.89 -4.56
CA GLY A 50 1.05 -6.81 -3.09
C GLY A 50 0.93 -8.16 -2.36
N GLN A 51 0.90 -9.29 -3.08
CA GLN A 51 0.84 -10.66 -2.53
C GLN A 51 2.14 -11.02 -1.78
N ARG A 52 3.23 -10.35 -2.13
CA ARG A 52 4.51 -10.38 -1.42
C ARG A 52 4.94 -8.94 -1.14
N ALA A 53 5.23 -8.62 0.12
CA ALA A 53 5.74 -7.29 0.46
C ALA A 53 7.22 -7.15 0.11
N LEU A 54 7.60 -6.04 -0.54
CA LEU A 54 9.00 -5.66 -0.70
C LEU A 54 9.54 -5.12 0.63
N LYS A 55 10.74 -5.59 1.00
CA LYS A 55 11.40 -5.27 2.26
C LYS A 55 12.39 -4.14 2.05
N GLU A 56 12.52 -3.25 3.04
CA GLU A 56 13.44 -2.10 2.99
C GLU A 56 14.87 -2.47 2.53
N PRO A 57 15.50 -3.58 2.99
CA PRO A 57 16.84 -3.95 2.54
C PRO A 57 16.96 -4.33 1.05
N LYS A 58 15.83 -4.49 0.35
CA LYS A 58 15.78 -4.82 -1.08
C LYS A 58 15.52 -3.60 -1.95
N ILE A 59 15.32 -2.41 -1.37
CA ILE A 59 14.99 -1.19 -2.13
C ILE A 59 16.11 -0.81 -3.09
N ALA A 60 17.38 -0.79 -2.66
CA ALA A 60 18.53 -0.48 -3.51
C ALA A 60 18.57 -1.32 -4.80
N MET A 61 18.37 -2.63 -4.65
CA MET A 61 18.36 -3.60 -5.74
C MET A 61 17.20 -3.38 -6.72
N TRP A 62 16.04 -2.94 -6.22
CA TRP A 62 14.89 -2.61 -7.05
C TRP A 62 15.06 -1.27 -7.76
N ALA A 63 15.64 -0.28 -7.08
CA ALA A 63 15.94 1.02 -7.66
C ALA A 63 16.90 0.90 -8.84
N ASP A 64 17.99 0.14 -8.68
CA ASP A 64 18.94 -0.18 -9.75
C ASP A 64 18.26 -0.91 -10.92
N ALA A 65 17.45 -1.93 -10.63
CA ALA A 65 16.78 -2.70 -11.68
C ALA A 65 15.79 -1.86 -12.50
N LEU A 66 15.08 -0.94 -11.84
CA LEU A 66 14.12 -0.01 -12.44
C LEU A 66 14.76 1.27 -12.99
N ASP A 67 16.08 1.43 -12.85
CA ASP A 67 16.84 2.62 -13.28
C ASP A 67 16.30 3.93 -12.67
N VAL A 68 16.06 3.90 -11.36
CA VAL A 68 15.53 5.05 -10.60
C VAL A 68 16.34 5.35 -9.33
N SER A 69 16.13 6.53 -8.76
CA SER A 69 16.74 6.96 -7.49
C SER A 69 16.34 6.04 -6.33
N GLU A 70 17.33 5.47 -5.63
CA GLU A 70 17.10 4.67 -4.42
C GLU A 70 16.42 5.49 -3.32
N VAL A 71 16.82 6.76 -3.17
CA VAL A 71 16.30 7.64 -2.12
C VAL A 71 14.81 7.89 -2.33
N ASP A 72 14.41 8.21 -3.56
CA ASP A 72 13.02 8.48 -3.90
C ASP A 72 12.17 7.19 -3.87
N LEU A 73 12.72 6.05 -4.32
CA LEU A 73 12.01 4.76 -4.21
C LEU A 73 11.80 4.35 -2.75
N ARG A 74 12.78 4.63 -1.88
CA ARG A 74 12.65 4.40 -0.43
C ARG A 74 11.61 5.33 0.18
N GLU A 75 11.55 6.58 -0.25
CA GLU A 75 10.50 7.51 0.16
C GLU A 75 9.11 6.98 -0.22
N LEU A 76 8.91 6.54 -1.47
CA LEU A 76 7.65 5.92 -1.90
C LEU A 76 7.28 4.71 -1.04
N TRP A 77 8.25 3.86 -0.70
CA TRP A 77 8.03 2.71 0.17
C TRP A 77 7.57 3.12 1.58
N MET A 78 8.07 4.23 2.12
CA MET A 78 7.63 4.77 3.41
C MET A 78 6.22 5.39 3.31
N LEU A 79 5.96 6.21 2.29
CA LEU A 79 4.66 6.85 2.06
C LEU A 79 3.55 5.82 1.83
N SER A 80 3.86 4.71 1.15
CA SER A 80 2.92 3.59 0.96
C SER A 80 2.52 2.91 2.27
N GLN A 81 3.24 3.16 3.36
CA GLN A 81 2.92 2.72 4.73
C GLN A 81 2.36 3.86 5.60
N GLY A 82 2.05 5.01 4.98
CA GLY A 82 1.55 6.21 5.63
C GLY A 82 2.59 6.88 6.53
N GLN A 83 3.88 6.62 6.32
CA GLN A 83 4.96 7.18 7.12
C GLN A 83 5.58 8.41 6.45
N ILE A 84 5.68 9.51 7.20
CA ILE A 84 6.35 10.75 6.79
C ILE A 84 7.61 10.92 7.63
N GLN A 85 8.71 11.27 6.98
CA GLN A 85 9.97 11.59 7.65
C GLN A 85 9.98 13.07 8.06
N LEU A 86 10.17 13.35 9.35
CA LEU A 86 10.25 14.69 9.93
C LEU A 86 11.52 14.82 10.76
N GLY A 87 12.57 15.41 10.18
CA GLY A 87 13.91 15.36 10.79
C GLY A 87 14.31 13.91 11.04
N ASP A 88 14.54 13.54 12.30
CA ASP A 88 14.95 12.19 12.70
C ASP A 88 13.78 11.24 13.04
N ARG A 89 12.54 11.74 13.09
CA ARG A 89 11.37 10.94 13.48
C ARG A 89 10.48 10.56 12.29
N ARG A 90 9.78 9.43 12.42
CA ARG A 90 8.72 9.00 11.50
C ARG A 90 7.36 9.21 12.17
N VAL A 91 6.44 9.87 11.48
CA VAL A 91 5.06 10.12 11.94
C VAL A 91 4.06 9.54 10.96
N PHE A 92 2.86 9.21 11.44
CA PHE A 92 1.80 8.75 10.56
C PHE A 92 1.09 9.93 9.89
N TYR A 93 0.69 9.78 8.63
CA TYR A 93 0.21 10.90 7.81
C TYR A 93 -1.02 11.64 8.37
N THR A 94 -1.89 10.94 9.11
CA THR A 94 -3.05 11.57 9.76
C THR A 94 -2.70 12.34 11.04
N GLU A 95 -1.52 12.10 11.62
CA GLU A 95 -1.09 12.75 12.87
C GLU A 95 -0.50 14.15 12.60
N GLN A 96 0.14 14.34 11.45
CA GLN A 96 0.72 15.62 11.03
C GLN A 96 0.52 15.82 9.51
N PRO A 97 -0.72 16.07 9.05
CA PRO A 97 -1.01 16.23 7.63
C PRO A 97 -0.27 17.41 7.00
N ASP A 98 -0.05 18.48 7.77
CA ASP A 98 0.64 19.68 7.27
C ASP A 98 2.13 19.44 6.98
N ALA A 99 2.71 18.33 7.46
CA ALA A 99 4.08 17.93 7.15
C ALA A 99 4.27 17.38 5.72
N LEU A 100 3.17 17.15 4.98
CA LEU A 100 3.24 16.59 3.63
C LEU A 100 3.70 17.62 2.58
N ASP A 101 3.78 18.92 2.94
CA ASP A 101 4.24 20.05 2.09
C ASP A 101 3.86 19.84 0.61
N ALA A 102 2.57 19.62 0.39
CA ALA A 102 2.00 19.29 -0.90
C ALA A 102 1.57 20.58 -1.63
N GLU A 103 1.96 20.68 -2.92
CA GLU A 103 1.56 21.75 -3.85
C GLU A 103 0.04 21.97 -3.89
N PRO A 104 -0.43 23.15 -4.36
CA PRO A 104 -1.84 23.50 -4.28
C PRO A 104 -2.75 22.46 -4.95
N LEU A 105 -3.88 22.22 -4.29
CA LEU A 105 -4.91 21.29 -4.75
C LEU A 105 -5.56 21.86 -6.03
N ASN A 106 -5.94 20.98 -6.95
CA ASN A 106 -6.71 21.39 -8.13
C ASN A 106 -8.22 21.48 -7.79
N ASP A 107 -9.00 22.17 -8.63
CA ASP A 107 -10.42 22.43 -8.41
C ASP A 107 -11.25 21.16 -8.13
N SER A 108 -10.93 20.02 -8.77
CA SER A 108 -11.67 18.77 -8.55
C SER A 108 -11.39 18.16 -7.19
N ILE A 109 -10.14 18.22 -6.70
CA ILE A 109 -9.79 17.81 -5.35
C ILE A 109 -10.40 18.78 -4.33
N GLU A 110 -10.39 20.09 -4.59
CA GLU A 110 -11.02 21.07 -3.71
C GLU A 110 -12.52 20.77 -3.54
N TYR A 111 -13.24 20.55 -4.64
CA TYR A 111 -14.65 20.16 -4.60
C TYR A 111 -14.89 18.86 -3.81
N ALA A 112 -14.05 17.84 -4.02
CA ALA A 112 -14.14 16.59 -3.26
C ALA A 112 -13.93 16.80 -1.75
N LEU A 113 -12.99 17.66 -1.37
CA LEU A 113 -12.70 17.97 0.04
C LEU A 113 -13.71 18.91 0.69
N GLU A 114 -14.44 19.73 -0.07
CA GLU A 114 -15.61 20.46 0.43
C GLU A 114 -16.69 19.49 0.93
N GLN A 115 -16.90 18.39 0.20
CA GLN A 115 -17.87 17.35 0.58
C GLN A 115 -17.33 16.41 1.66
N ARG A 116 -16.02 16.12 1.62
CA ARG A 116 -15.34 15.13 2.47
C ARG A 116 -14.04 15.68 3.06
N PRO A 117 -14.10 16.64 3.99
CA PRO A 117 -12.91 17.27 4.57
C PRO A 117 -12.05 16.30 5.40
N ASP A 118 -12.66 15.22 5.89
CA ASP A 118 -11.98 14.14 6.62
C ASP A 118 -10.98 13.37 5.75
N LEU A 119 -11.13 13.39 4.42
CA LEU A 119 -10.22 12.76 3.47
C LEU A 119 -8.97 13.62 3.16
N ARG A 120 -8.90 14.87 3.66
CA ARG A 120 -7.76 15.78 3.40
C ARG A 120 -6.39 15.14 3.63
N PRO A 121 -6.11 14.43 4.75
CA PRO A 121 -4.82 13.79 4.95
C PRO A 121 -4.47 12.76 3.86
N LEU A 122 -5.48 12.05 3.35
CA LEU A 122 -5.28 11.03 2.31
C LEU A 122 -4.95 11.66 0.96
N TYR A 123 -5.62 12.76 0.60
CA TYR A 123 -5.29 13.53 -0.61
C TYR A 123 -3.90 14.15 -0.53
N LEU A 124 -3.51 14.71 0.62
CA LEU A 124 -2.15 15.21 0.83
C LEU A 124 -1.10 14.09 0.71
N LEU A 125 -1.40 12.89 1.21
CA LEU A 125 -0.51 11.73 1.07
C LEU A 125 -0.37 11.35 -0.40
N ALA A 126 -1.47 11.31 -1.15
CA ALA A 126 -1.45 11.06 -2.59
C ALA A 126 -0.63 12.12 -3.33
N GLN A 127 -0.79 13.40 -2.98
CA GLN A 127 -0.02 14.51 -3.55
C GLN A 127 1.48 14.33 -3.33
N ARG A 128 1.88 13.97 -2.10
CA ARG A 128 3.29 13.70 -1.82
C ARG A 128 3.81 12.50 -2.63
N ILE A 129 3.03 11.43 -2.76
CA ILE A 129 3.39 10.27 -3.60
C ILE A 129 3.57 10.72 -5.06
N ALA A 130 2.66 11.51 -5.61
CA ALA A 130 2.75 12.03 -6.97
C ALA A 130 4.01 12.89 -7.18
N THR A 131 4.33 13.80 -6.24
CA THR A 131 5.56 14.59 -6.31
C THR A 131 6.83 13.73 -6.32
N VAL A 132 6.83 12.59 -5.61
CA VAL A 132 7.97 11.65 -5.67
C VAL A 132 7.99 10.90 -7.01
N LEU A 133 6.82 10.52 -7.54
CA LEU A 133 6.72 9.92 -8.88
C LEU A 133 7.20 10.88 -9.97
N ASP A 134 6.87 12.17 -9.91
CA ASP A 134 7.36 13.17 -10.88
C ASP A 134 8.89 13.31 -10.88
N ARG A 135 9.55 13.05 -9.74
CA ARG A 135 11.03 13.00 -9.71
C ARG A 135 11.58 11.70 -10.30
N LEU A 136 10.87 10.59 -10.13
CA LEU A 136 11.27 9.27 -10.61
C LEU A 136 11.00 9.09 -12.11
N VAL A 137 9.92 9.67 -12.62
CA VAL A 137 9.43 9.55 -14.00
C VAL A 137 8.86 10.90 -14.51
N PRO A 138 9.70 11.94 -14.70
CA PRO A 138 9.24 13.31 -14.98
C PRO A 138 8.41 13.47 -16.25
N GLU A 139 8.65 12.63 -17.26
CA GLU A 139 7.92 12.67 -18.53
C GLU A 139 6.56 11.96 -18.48
N ALA A 140 6.18 11.40 -17.32
CA ALA A 140 4.95 10.63 -17.17
C ALA A 140 3.68 11.50 -17.10
N GLY A 141 3.79 12.78 -16.74
CA GLY A 141 2.63 13.64 -16.52
C GLY A 141 1.71 13.10 -15.44
N ILE A 142 2.23 12.92 -14.22
CA ILE A 142 1.45 12.39 -13.11
C ILE A 142 0.44 13.42 -12.63
N ARG A 143 -0.80 12.98 -12.38
CA ARG A 143 -1.86 13.82 -11.81
C ARG A 143 -2.62 13.08 -10.74
N ILE A 144 -3.30 13.84 -9.90
CA ILE A 144 -4.24 13.31 -8.93
C ILE A 144 -5.62 13.83 -9.27
N ARG A 145 -6.59 12.93 -9.20
CA ARG A 145 -7.99 13.27 -9.22
C ARG A 145 -8.73 12.45 -8.17
N PRO A 146 -9.89 12.93 -7.71
CA PRO A 146 -10.86 12.05 -7.07
C PRO A 146 -11.16 10.87 -7.98
N ASP A 147 -11.37 9.70 -7.40
CA ASP A 147 -12.01 8.61 -8.13
C ASP A 147 -13.38 9.13 -8.60
N ASP A 148 -13.74 8.85 -9.85
CA ASP A 148 -15.01 9.27 -10.46
C ASP A 148 -16.02 8.08 -10.48
N HIS A 149 -15.62 6.89 -10.00
CA HIS A 149 -16.53 5.76 -9.82
C HIS A 149 -17.42 5.93 -8.59
N ASP A 150 -18.49 6.71 -8.71
CA ASP A 150 -19.46 6.97 -7.63
C ASP A 150 -20.33 5.74 -7.27
N GLU A 151 -20.10 4.59 -7.92
CA GLU A 151 -20.88 3.38 -7.69
C GLU A 151 -20.21 2.47 -6.65
N PRO A 152 -20.97 1.99 -5.65
CA PRO A 152 -20.45 1.06 -4.66
C PRO A 152 -20.12 -0.30 -5.30
N PRO A 153 -19.24 -1.11 -4.70
CA PRO A 153 -18.75 -2.36 -5.28
C PRO A 153 -19.84 -3.40 -5.50
N HIS A 154 -20.94 -3.35 -4.74
CA HIS A 154 -22.09 -4.22 -4.91
C HIS A 154 -23.37 -3.41 -5.14
N VAL A 155 -24.01 -3.61 -6.28
CA VAL A 155 -25.31 -3.01 -6.60
C VAL A 155 -26.32 -4.14 -6.76
N SER A 156 -27.48 -4.04 -6.10
CA SER A 156 -28.60 -4.95 -6.37
C SER A 156 -29.34 -4.48 -7.62
N GLU A 157 -29.44 -5.32 -8.64
CA GLU A 157 -30.31 -5.05 -9.79
C GLU A 157 -31.76 -5.48 -9.51
N PRO A 158 -32.75 -4.87 -10.19
CA PRO A 158 -34.15 -5.30 -10.08
C PRO A 158 -34.32 -6.77 -10.49
N GLY A 159 -34.65 -7.63 -9.52
CA GLY A 159 -34.83 -9.07 -9.74
C GLY A 159 -33.72 -9.94 -9.15
N ASP A 160 -32.63 -9.34 -8.69
CA ASP A 160 -31.56 -10.05 -8.00
C ASP A 160 -31.93 -10.41 -6.55
N ALA A 161 -31.20 -11.39 -6.02
CA ALA A 161 -31.18 -11.64 -4.59
C ALA A 161 -30.70 -10.38 -3.85
N ALA A 162 -31.31 -10.08 -2.71
CA ALA A 162 -30.86 -8.98 -1.87
C ALA A 162 -29.39 -9.16 -1.47
N LEU A 163 -28.65 -8.05 -1.39
CA LEU A 163 -27.27 -8.06 -0.90
C LEU A 163 -27.19 -8.78 0.45
N THR A 164 -26.14 -9.59 0.59
CA THR A 164 -25.76 -10.16 1.89
C THR A 164 -25.35 -9.05 2.86
N GLU A 165 -25.42 -9.31 4.17
CA GLU A 165 -24.99 -8.32 5.17
C GLU A 165 -23.52 -7.92 4.97
N ALA A 166 -22.64 -8.85 4.60
CA ALA A 166 -21.24 -8.55 4.30
C ALA A 166 -21.09 -7.59 3.11
N GLN A 167 -21.90 -7.73 2.05
CA GLN A 167 -21.90 -6.81 0.91
C GLN A 167 -22.45 -5.43 1.28
N LYS A 168 -23.44 -5.36 2.16
CA LYS A 168 -23.95 -4.09 2.69
C LYS A 168 -22.90 -3.37 3.54
N GLU A 169 -22.22 -4.11 4.42
CA GLU A 169 -21.10 -3.57 5.21
C GLU A 169 -19.98 -3.04 4.31
N GLU A 170 -19.63 -3.77 3.25
CA GLU A 170 -18.62 -3.32 2.28
C GLU A 170 -19.05 -2.04 1.54
N ASN A 171 -20.33 -1.91 1.16
CA ASN A 171 -20.86 -0.68 0.58
C ASN A 171 -20.85 0.50 1.55
N VAL A 172 -21.08 0.26 2.86
CA VAL A 172 -20.97 1.31 3.89
C VAL A 172 -19.52 1.74 4.05
N GLU A 173 -18.57 0.80 4.16
CA GLU A 173 -17.14 1.13 4.22
C GLU A 173 -16.68 1.89 2.96
N TRP A 174 -17.21 1.52 1.79
CA TRP A 174 -16.98 2.25 0.55
C TRP A 174 -17.48 3.70 0.64
N ALA A 175 -18.74 3.91 1.05
CA ALA A 175 -19.32 5.25 1.18
C ALA A 175 -18.55 6.12 2.19
N ASP A 176 -18.10 5.51 3.28
CA ASP A 176 -17.31 6.16 4.33
C ASP A 176 -15.88 6.49 3.89
N THR A 177 -15.41 6.02 2.74
CA THR A 177 -14.02 6.26 2.28
C THR A 177 -13.94 6.93 0.92
N TYR A 178 -15.07 7.13 0.25
CA TYR A 178 -15.17 7.70 -1.09
C TYR A 178 -15.44 9.23 -1.08
N PRO A 179 -14.89 10.03 -2.01
CA PRO A 179 -14.03 9.65 -3.14
C PRO A 179 -12.56 9.49 -2.75
N LEU A 180 -11.98 8.34 -3.09
CA LEU A 180 -10.56 8.06 -2.85
C LEU A 180 -9.68 8.80 -3.88
N PRO A 181 -8.49 9.29 -3.51
CA PRO A 181 -7.56 9.85 -4.48
C PRO A 181 -7.00 8.76 -5.40
N VAL A 182 -7.00 9.05 -6.70
CA VAL A 182 -6.40 8.24 -7.75
C VAL A 182 -5.22 8.99 -8.35
N ILE A 183 -4.07 8.33 -8.37
CA ILE A 183 -2.88 8.79 -9.09
C ILE A 183 -2.96 8.24 -10.50
N GLU A 184 -2.96 9.13 -11.47
CA GLU A 184 -3.11 8.83 -12.88
C GLU A 184 -1.90 9.30 -13.66
N ARG A 185 -1.46 8.48 -14.61
CA ARG A 185 -0.52 8.89 -15.64
C ARG A 185 -1.27 9.52 -16.82
N THR A 186 -0.96 10.77 -17.18
CA THR A 186 -1.50 11.41 -18.39
C THR A 186 -0.56 11.22 -19.58
N ARG A 187 -1.03 10.53 -20.64
CA ARG A 187 -0.24 10.38 -21.87
C ARG A 187 -0.33 11.68 -22.69
N GLY A 188 0.77 12.44 -22.72
CA GLY A 188 1.03 13.45 -23.74
C GLY A 188 0.28 14.78 -23.55
N GLY A 189 1.05 15.87 -23.55
CA GLY A 189 0.53 17.18 -23.90
C GLY A 189 0.12 17.20 -25.36
N THR A 190 -1.12 16.78 -25.67
CA THR A 190 -1.77 17.15 -26.93
C THR A 190 -2.52 18.46 -26.69
N PRO A 191 -2.30 19.52 -27.49
CA PRO A 191 -3.01 20.79 -27.32
C PRO A 191 -4.53 20.58 -27.44
N LEU A 192 -5.28 21.42 -26.73
CA LEU A 192 -6.74 21.42 -26.50
C LEU A 192 -7.67 21.13 -27.69
N ASN A 193 -7.17 21.00 -28.91
CA ASN A 193 -7.95 21.01 -30.14
C ASN A 193 -8.12 19.65 -30.83
N GLU A 194 -7.54 18.57 -30.32
CA GLU A 194 -7.74 17.22 -30.88
C GLU A 194 -8.45 16.30 -29.88
N ARG A 195 -9.74 16.57 -29.68
CA ARG A 195 -10.66 15.63 -29.04
C ARG A 195 -10.91 14.44 -29.97
N ARG A 196 -10.10 13.40 -29.82
CA ARG A 196 -10.55 12.01 -30.01
C ARG A 196 -10.25 11.26 -28.71
N PHE A 197 -11.31 11.08 -27.93
CA PHE A 197 -11.33 10.22 -26.75
C PHE A 197 -11.23 8.76 -27.20
N GLU A 198 -10.02 8.32 -27.52
CA GLU A 198 -9.67 6.90 -27.36
C GLU A 198 -9.06 6.79 -25.96
N TYR A 199 -9.89 6.37 -25.00
CA TYR A 199 -9.46 5.99 -23.66
C TYR A 199 -8.56 4.75 -23.78
N GLU A 200 -7.30 4.92 -24.15
CA GLU A 200 -6.27 3.97 -23.74
C GLU A 200 -6.15 4.12 -22.23
N GLU A 201 -6.70 3.16 -21.47
CA GLU A 201 -6.63 3.10 -20.00
C GLU A 201 -5.23 3.52 -19.51
N GLY A 202 -5.14 4.74 -18.98
CA GLY A 202 -3.95 5.16 -18.24
C GLY A 202 -3.78 4.25 -17.03
N GLU A 203 -2.55 4.06 -16.57
CA GLU A 203 -2.37 3.37 -15.30
C GLU A 203 -2.90 4.24 -14.17
N LEU A 204 -3.80 3.66 -13.40
CA LEU A 204 -4.47 4.28 -12.28
C LEU A 204 -4.05 3.56 -11.00
N VAL A 205 -3.52 4.32 -10.04
CA VAL A 205 -3.18 3.82 -8.71
C VAL A 205 -4.06 4.51 -7.69
N ARG A 206 -5.04 3.77 -7.18
CA ARG A 206 -5.90 4.24 -6.08
C ARG A 206 -5.11 4.22 -4.78
N VAL A 207 -5.14 5.32 -4.04
CA VAL A 207 -4.48 5.42 -2.72
C VAL A 207 -5.49 5.07 -1.64
N PRO A 208 -5.42 3.87 -1.02
CA PRO A 208 -6.40 3.47 -0.02
C PRO A 208 -6.12 4.12 1.34
N PRO A 209 -7.11 4.20 2.24
CA PRO A 209 -6.88 4.55 3.63
C PRO A 209 -5.89 3.57 4.27
N LEU A 210 -4.76 4.09 4.75
CA LEU A 210 -3.74 3.28 5.41
C LEU A 210 -4.00 3.22 6.91
N ARG A 211 -3.68 2.08 7.52
CA ARG A 211 -3.75 1.88 8.97
C ARG A 211 -2.35 1.87 9.57
N LYS A 212 -2.16 2.56 10.69
CA LYS A 212 -0.90 2.54 11.45
C LYS A 212 -0.58 1.12 11.88
N GLN A 213 0.52 0.57 11.39
CA GLN A 213 0.90 -0.80 11.72
C GLN A 213 1.45 -0.86 13.15
N ALA A 214 0.92 -1.79 13.94
CA ALA A 214 1.51 -2.13 15.24
C ALA A 214 2.95 -2.66 15.04
N ALA A 215 3.86 -2.20 15.91
CA ALA A 215 5.25 -2.64 15.89
C ALA A 215 5.31 -4.17 16.02
N ILE A 216 6.14 -4.82 15.19
CA ILE A 216 6.40 -6.25 15.32
C ILE A 216 7.32 -6.44 16.53
N VAL A 217 6.74 -6.75 17.69
CA VAL A 217 7.50 -7.12 18.88
C VAL A 217 7.98 -8.56 18.69
N ARG A 218 9.13 -8.75 18.02
CA ARG A 218 9.84 -10.03 18.02
C ARG A 218 10.54 -10.19 19.37
N ARG A 219 9.81 -10.62 20.42
CA ARG A 219 10.46 -11.08 21.64
C ARG A 219 11.18 -12.39 21.29
N ARG A 220 12.52 -12.40 21.29
CA ARG A 220 13.26 -13.66 21.18
C ARG A 220 12.95 -14.44 22.47
N GLY A 221 12.26 -15.57 22.38
CA GLY A 221 11.94 -16.41 23.56
C GLY A 221 13.17 -16.84 24.37
N LYS A 222 14.38 -16.72 23.80
CA LYS A 222 15.66 -17.02 24.46
C LYS A 222 16.06 -16.00 25.55
N SER A 223 15.38 -14.86 25.66
CA SER A 223 15.68 -13.80 26.64
C SER A 223 14.57 -13.53 27.65
N MET A 224 13.49 -14.32 27.65
CA MET A 224 12.39 -14.17 28.60
C MET A 224 12.55 -15.17 29.75
N GLY A 225 12.40 -14.68 30.98
CA GLY A 225 12.35 -15.55 32.16
C GLY A 225 11.03 -16.34 32.21
N ALA A 226 11.03 -17.48 32.90
CA ALA A 226 9.82 -18.25 33.16
C ALA A 226 8.65 -17.43 33.75
N PRO A 227 8.88 -16.44 34.65
CA PRO A 227 7.79 -15.60 35.18
C PRO A 227 7.15 -14.71 34.09
N GLU A 228 7.97 -14.09 33.24
CA GLU A 228 7.49 -13.22 32.16
C GLU A 228 6.70 -13.97 31.10
N LEU A 229 7.00 -15.26 30.89
CA LEU A 229 6.22 -16.12 30.00
C LEU A 229 4.84 -16.46 30.57
N VAL A 230 4.75 -16.64 31.89
CA VAL A 230 3.49 -16.90 32.58
C VAL A 230 2.60 -15.66 32.54
N ASP A 231 3.16 -14.47 32.79
CA ASP A 231 2.42 -13.21 32.68
C ASP A 231 1.90 -12.99 31.26
N LEU A 232 2.73 -13.21 30.24
CA LEU A 232 2.32 -13.10 28.84
C LEU A 232 1.19 -14.08 28.49
N PHE A 233 1.20 -15.28 29.06
CA PHE A 233 0.16 -16.29 28.85
C PHE A 233 -1.17 -15.92 29.52
N HIS A 234 -1.11 -15.21 30.65
CA HIS A 234 -2.28 -14.68 31.34
C HIS A 234 -2.91 -13.49 30.61
N GLU A 235 -2.11 -12.71 29.87
CA GLU A 235 -2.58 -11.61 29.02
C GLU A 235 -3.31 -12.08 27.73
N LEU A 236 -3.14 -13.35 27.33
CA LEU A 236 -3.81 -13.90 26.14
C LEU A 236 -5.30 -14.14 26.38
N THR A 237 -6.12 -13.84 25.37
CA THR A 237 -7.52 -14.24 25.34
C THR A 237 -7.66 -15.77 25.24
N GLY A 238 -8.80 -16.33 25.63
CA GLY A 238 -9.06 -17.79 25.58
C GLY A 238 -8.70 -18.45 24.24
N PRO A 239 -9.14 -17.90 23.09
CA PRO A 239 -8.81 -18.43 21.76
C PRO A 239 -7.33 -18.30 21.37
N GLU A 240 -6.61 -17.33 21.91
CA GLU A 240 -5.17 -17.15 21.68
C GLU A 240 -4.36 -18.13 22.52
N ARG A 241 -4.79 -18.36 23.77
CA ARG A 241 -4.19 -19.32 24.67
C ARG A 241 -4.22 -20.74 24.11
N GLU A 242 -5.35 -21.14 23.55
CA GLU A 242 -5.50 -22.48 22.95
C GLU A 242 -4.63 -22.67 21.70
N ARG A 243 -4.50 -21.61 20.88
CA ARG A 243 -3.57 -21.62 19.73
C ARG A 243 -2.12 -21.74 20.17
N VAL A 244 -1.71 -20.98 21.19
CA VAL A 244 -0.34 -21.04 21.74
C VAL A 244 -0.06 -22.43 22.31
N ARG A 245 -1.02 -23.02 23.02
CA ARG A 245 -0.91 -24.38 23.55
C ARG A 245 -0.67 -25.41 22.43
N GLY A 246 -1.48 -25.37 21.37
CA GLY A 246 -1.28 -26.25 20.21
C GLY A 246 0.09 -26.10 19.54
N TYR A 247 0.65 -24.89 19.49
CA TYR A 247 2.02 -24.68 19.00
C TYR A 247 3.10 -25.25 19.93
N ILE A 248 2.90 -25.15 21.25
CA ILE A 248 3.84 -25.72 22.25
C ILE A 248 3.83 -27.25 22.14
N ASP A 249 2.65 -27.85 22.12
CA ASP A 249 2.49 -29.31 22.03
C ASP A 249 3.13 -29.85 20.74
N ALA A 250 2.89 -29.18 19.60
CA ALA A 250 3.51 -29.54 18.32
C ALA A 250 5.06 -29.44 18.35
N ILE A 251 5.62 -28.46 19.05
CA ILE A 251 7.08 -28.31 19.19
C ILE A 251 7.66 -29.38 20.13
N ILE A 252 6.94 -29.75 21.20
CA ILE A 252 7.33 -30.83 22.10
C ILE A 252 7.38 -32.12 21.29
N ASP A 253 6.28 -32.49 20.62
CA ASP A 253 6.17 -33.69 19.79
C ASP A 253 7.28 -33.77 18.74
N GLN A 254 7.58 -32.65 18.08
CA GLN A 254 8.65 -32.57 17.09
C GLN A 254 10.05 -32.78 17.69
N ARG A 255 10.27 -32.45 18.97
CA ARG A 255 11.55 -32.68 19.65
C ARG A 255 11.67 -34.10 20.20
N THR A 256 10.57 -34.68 20.69
CA THR A 256 10.55 -36.09 21.14
C THR A 256 10.75 -37.04 19.96
N ALA A 257 10.14 -36.74 18.81
CA ALA A 257 10.29 -37.54 17.57
C ALA A 257 11.68 -37.49 16.92
N VAL A 258 12.57 -36.58 17.35
CA VAL A 258 13.96 -36.47 16.87
C VAL A 258 14.95 -37.19 17.80
N GLN A 259 14.47 -37.69 18.95
CA GLN A 259 15.27 -38.42 19.94
C GLN A 259 15.04 -39.95 19.92
N GLU A 260 14.15 -40.44 19.06
CA GLU A 260 13.97 -41.87 18.71
C GLU A 260 14.66 -42.19 17.37
#